data_AF-A0A971GL31-F1
#
_entry.id   AF-A0A971GL31-F1
#
_cell.length_a   1.000
_cell.length_b   1.000
_cell.length_c   1.000
_cell.angle_alpha   90.00
_cell.angle_beta   90.00
_cell.angle_gamma   90.00
#
_symmetry.space_group_name_H-M   'P 1'
#
loop_
_entity.id
_entity.type
_entity.pdbx_description
1 polymer ?
#
loop_
_entity_poly.entity_id
_entity_poly.type
_entity_poly.pdbx_seq_one_letter_code
_entity_poly.pdbx_strand_id
1 'polypeptide(L)'
;MKLKIFRCTAVICMFLIFNCKPNSASSDAVTIGKFNNETVKKFDEYSSFIIKFSNLIYEKDGKTVKIPIFQGNKGDVTYKEFRNYCLEKNLLKEGFRESGFIIETKRGELKKKFHEFLKFYKGNILKDSNIDKPDKMVISDGVLDIYYDFEAEGIPFVIQITIYTVEDYFDTKSLKSIFDVNIDENMKTPTPYFTFAIRMGTTSNKIL
;
A
#
# COMPACT_ATOMS: atom_id res chain seq x y z
N MET A 1 -40.14 58.55 -1.19
CA MET A 1 -39.24 58.32 -0.03
C MET A 1 -38.92 56.82 0.21
N LYS A 2 -38.75 56.00 -0.84
CA LYS A 2 -38.52 54.54 -0.72
C LYS A 2 -37.16 54.05 -1.25
N LEU A 3 -36.37 54.93 -1.89
CA LEU A 3 -35.12 54.56 -2.56
C LEU A 3 -33.87 54.56 -1.65
N LYS A 4 -33.94 55.21 -0.47
CA LYS A 4 -32.78 55.32 0.43
C LYS A 4 -32.57 54.12 1.34
N ILE A 5 -33.61 53.32 1.59
CA ILE A 5 -33.55 52.16 2.51
C ILE A 5 -32.82 50.97 1.86
N PHE A 6 -32.92 50.81 0.54
CA PHE A 6 -32.29 49.70 -0.20
C PHE A 6 -30.76 49.76 -0.24
N ARG A 7 -30.15 50.95 -0.09
CA ARG A 7 -28.69 51.09 -0.09
C ARG A 7 -28.04 50.67 1.23
N CYS A 8 -28.75 50.76 2.35
CA CYS A 8 -28.21 50.33 3.65
C CYS A 8 -28.20 48.79 3.79
N THR A 9 -29.16 48.09 3.19
CA THR A 9 -29.25 46.62 3.30
C THR A 9 -28.12 45.90 2.54
N ALA A 10 -27.72 46.42 1.37
CA ALA A 10 -26.64 45.83 0.58
C ALA A 10 -25.26 45.92 1.27
N VAL A 11 -25.02 46.99 2.03
CA VAL A 11 -23.74 47.20 2.75
C VAL A 11 -23.60 46.25 3.94
N ILE A 12 -24.70 45.94 4.63
CA ILE A 12 -24.70 44.99 5.75
C ILE A 12 -24.42 43.56 5.26
N CYS A 13 -24.93 43.18 4.08
CA CYS A 13 -24.63 41.87 3.48
C CYS A 13 -23.15 41.72 3.09
N MET A 14 -22.47 42.77 2.62
CA MET A 14 -21.03 42.70 2.31
C MET A 14 -20.15 42.57 3.57
N PHE A 15 -20.55 43.12 4.71
CA PHE A 15 -19.81 42.99 5.97
C PHE A 15 -19.87 41.56 6.57
N LEU A 16 -20.90 40.78 6.24
CA LEU A 16 -20.99 39.37 6.65
C LEU A 16 -20.04 38.45 5.85
N ILE A 17 -19.67 38.82 4.62
CA ILE A 17 -18.77 38.01 3.79
C ILE A 17 -17.30 38.21 4.22
N PHE A 18 -16.93 39.39 4.73
CA PHE A 18 -15.56 39.67 5.18
C PHE A 18 -15.22 39.13 6.58
N ASN A 19 -16.21 38.70 7.38
CA ASN A 19 -15.98 38.04 8.66
C ASN A 19 -16.06 36.50 8.59
N CYS A 20 -16.34 35.94 7.42
CA CYS A 20 -15.98 34.56 7.13
C CYS A 20 -14.46 34.51 6.92
N LYS A 21 -13.70 34.55 8.02
CA LYS A 21 -12.39 33.90 8.03
C LYS A 21 -12.65 32.48 7.51
N PRO A 22 -12.03 32.04 6.41
CA PRO A 22 -11.91 30.61 6.22
C PRO A 22 -11.17 30.15 7.47
N ASN A 23 -11.86 29.42 8.33
CA ASN A 23 -11.20 28.40 9.12
C ASN A 23 -10.62 27.46 8.06
N SER A 24 -9.44 27.79 7.54
CA SER A 24 -8.46 26.78 7.19
C SER A 24 -8.36 25.98 8.47
N ALA A 25 -9.12 24.89 8.53
CA ALA A 25 -8.90 23.85 9.50
C ALA A 25 -7.44 23.45 9.27
N SER A 26 -6.56 24.06 10.05
CA SER A 26 -5.19 23.63 10.20
C SER A 26 -5.34 22.21 10.76
N SER A 27 -5.22 21.22 9.90
CA SER A 27 -5.12 19.82 10.28
C SER A 27 -3.79 19.51 10.99
N ASP A 28 -3.08 20.54 11.45
CA ASP A 28 -1.76 20.48 12.07
C ASP A 28 -1.78 19.98 13.52
N ALA A 29 -2.77 19.16 13.88
CA ALA A 29 -2.94 18.70 15.26
C ALA A 29 -3.26 17.20 15.41
N VAL A 30 -2.77 16.29 14.55
CA VAL A 30 -2.73 14.82 14.87
C VAL A 30 -1.61 14.03 14.16
N THR A 31 -0.43 14.59 13.89
CA THR A 31 0.67 13.80 13.26
C THR A 31 1.66 13.22 14.27
N ILE A 32 1.78 13.84 15.45
CA ILE A 32 2.89 13.60 16.41
C ILE A 32 2.77 12.24 17.15
N GLY A 33 1.62 11.56 17.12
CA GLY A 33 1.42 10.26 17.78
C GLY A 33 1.33 9.04 16.86
N LYS A 34 1.30 9.25 15.54
CA LYS A 34 0.94 8.20 14.57
C LYS A 34 2.14 7.38 14.10
N PHE A 35 3.32 7.99 14.09
CA PHE A 35 4.54 7.38 13.60
C PHE A 35 5.59 7.21 14.70
N ASN A 36 6.09 6.00 14.82
CA ASN A 36 7.19 5.59 15.69
C ASN A 36 7.85 4.32 15.11
N ASN A 37 8.95 3.87 15.72
CA ASN A 37 9.69 2.69 15.26
C ASN A 37 8.89 1.38 15.33
N GLU A 38 7.73 1.36 16.00
CA GLU A 38 6.83 0.19 16.06
C GLU A 38 5.83 0.18 14.91
N THR A 39 5.50 1.35 14.35
CA THR A 39 4.50 1.53 13.28
C THR A 39 5.12 1.47 11.88
N VAL A 40 6.35 1.98 11.74
CA VAL A 40 7.16 1.93 10.52
C VAL A 40 8.59 1.57 10.89
N LYS A 41 9.09 0.47 10.34
CA LYS A 41 10.46 -0.01 10.56
C LYS A 41 11.11 -0.30 9.20
N LYS A 42 12.24 0.35 8.92
CA LYS A 42 13.09 -0.03 7.78
C LYS A 42 13.63 -1.43 8.01
N PHE A 43 13.47 -2.29 7.03
CA PHE A 43 13.84 -3.69 7.11
C PHE A 43 15.25 -3.94 6.56
N ASP A 44 15.55 -3.41 5.37
CA ASP A 44 16.81 -3.62 4.66
C ASP A 44 17.37 -2.34 4.06
N GLU A 45 18.56 -2.43 3.46
CA GLU A 45 19.22 -1.32 2.75
C GLU A 45 18.52 -0.93 1.44
N TYR A 46 17.74 -1.86 0.87
CA TYR A 46 16.97 -1.68 -0.37
C TYR A 46 15.67 -0.89 -0.17
N SER A 47 15.43 -0.39 1.04
CA SER A 47 14.26 0.41 1.41
C SER A 47 12.95 -0.40 1.41
N SER A 48 13.03 -1.65 1.91
CA SER A 48 11.84 -2.41 2.28
C SER A 48 11.40 -2.03 3.70
N PHE A 49 10.10 -2.06 3.98
CA PHE A 49 9.54 -1.62 5.26
C PHE A 49 8.58 -2.62 5.89
N ILE A 50 8.63 -2.76 7.21
CA ILE A 50 7.53 -3.33 7.98
C ILE A 50 6.63 -2.17 8.41
N ILE A 51 5.36 -2.23 8.05
CA ILE A 51 4.36 -1.22 8.42
C ILE A 51 3.20 -1.87 9.20
N LYS A 52 2.65 -1.15 10.18
CA LYS A 52 1.55 -1.63 11.03
C LYS A 52 0.25 -0.84 10.86
N PHE A 53 0.19 0.11 9.92
CA PHE A 53 -1.06 0.80 9.59
C PHE A 53 -2.07 -0.19 8.99
N SER A 54 -3.34 -0.06 9.35
CA SER A 54 -4.43 -0.89 8.81
C SER A 54 -4.66 -0.61 7.33
N ASN A 55 -4.49 0.63 6.88
CA ASN A 55 -4.66 1.00 5.49
C ASN A 55 -3.66 2.07 5.06
N LEU A 56 -3.25 1.98 3.80
CA LEU A 56 -2.47 2.98 3.08
C LEU A 56 -3.38 3.68 2.08
N ILE A 57 -3.51 5.00 2.23
CA ILE A 57 -4.39 5.83 1.42
C ILE A 57 -3.59 6.52 0.33
N TYR A 58 -3.92 6.23 -0.92
CA TYR A 58 -3.38 6.90 -2.10
C TYR A 58 -4.36 7.95 -2.59
N GLU A 59 -3.84 9.09 -3.04
CA GLU A 59 -4.61 10.12 -3.72
C GLU A 59 -4.14 10.21 -5.17
N LYS A 60 -5.07 10.03 -6.11
CA LYS A 60 -4.75 10.05 -7.54
C LYS A 60 -5.95 10.56 -8.33
N ASP A 61 -5.71 11.60 -9.14
CA ASP A 61 -6.71 12.20 -10.04
C ASP A 61 -8.02 12.60 -9.32
N GLY A 62 -7.87 13.16 -8.11
CA GLY A 62 -9.00 13.58 -7.27
C GLY A 62 -9.73 12.44 -6.55
N LYS A 63 -9.29 11.19 -6.74
CA LYS A 63 -9.83 10.01 -6.07
C LYS A 63 -8.95 9.58 -4.90
N THR A 64 -9.59 9.10 -3.85
CA THR A 64 -8.94 8.52 -2.67
C THR A 64 -9.08 7.01 -2.73
N VAL A 65 -7.97 6.31 -2.85
CA VAL A 65 -7.93 4.85 -2.88
C VAL A 65 -7.38 4.33 -1.55
N LYS A 66 -8.18 3.51 -0.87
CA LYS A 66 -7.81 2.89 0.41
C LYS A 66 -7.33 1.47 0.18
N ILE A 67 -6.05 1.21 0.40
CA ILE A 67 -5.47 -0.13 0.28
C ILE A 67 -5.24 -0.72 1.67
N PRO A 68 -5.92 -1.83 2.03
CA PRO A 68 -5.71 -2.48 3.31
C PRO A 68 -4.34 -3.15 3.36
N ILE A 69 -3.72 -3.12 4.52
CA ILE A 69 -2.42 -3.74 4.79
C ILE A 69 -2.66 -4.99 5.62
N PHE A 70 -2.14 -6.11 5.13
CA PHE A 70 -2.21 -7.38 5.85
C PHE A 70 -1.58 -7.25 7.25
N GLN A 71 -2.34 -7.67 8.28
CA GLN A 71 -1.96 -7.54 9.71
C GLN A 71 -1.76 -6.11 10.23
N GLY A 72 -2.20 -5.08 9.49
CA GLY A 72 -2.17 -3.71 9.94
C GLY A 72 -3.25 -3.41 10.99
N ASN A 73 -2.87 -2.78 12.11
CA ASN A 73 -3.75 -2.48 13.25
C ASN A 73 -3.61 -1.07 13.84
N LYS A 74 -2.88 -0.16 13.18
CA LYS A 74 -2.59 1.21 13.66
C LYS A 74 -3.39 2.30 12.93
N GLY A 75 -4.57 1.94 12.40
CA GLY A 75 -5.45 2.87 11.70
C GLY A 75 -4.92 3.22 10.29
N ASP A 76 -5.48 4.27 9.70
CA ASP A 76 -5.20 4.62 8.31
C ASP A 76 -4.07 5.64 8.21
N VAL A 77 -3.22 5.52 7.19
CA VAL A 77 -2.16 6.49 6.86
C VAL A 77 -2.20 6.86 5.39
N THR A 78 -1.95 8.13 5.07
CA THR A 78 -1.76 8.48 3.65
C THR A 78 -0.36 8.07 3.20
N TYR A 79 -0.23 7.67 1.94
CA TYR A 79 1.07 7.33 1.37
C TYR A 79 2.04 8.52 1.42
N LYS A 80 1.53 9.74 1.27
CA LYS A 80 2.30 10.98 1.42
C LYS A 80 2.85 11.14 2.83
N GLU A 81 2.02 10.95 3.87
CA GLU A 81 2.47 10.99 5.27
C GLU A 81 3.55 9.93 5.54
N PHE A 82 3.31 8.68 5.12
CA PHE A 82 4.28 7.58 5.27
C PHE A 82 5.61 7.92 4.62
N ARG A 83 5.58 8.42 3.37
CA ARG A 83 6.79 8.77 2.62
C ARG A 83 7.53 9.94 3.26
N ASN A 84 6.82 10.98 3.68
CA ASN A 84 7.41 12.13 4.37
C ASN A 84 8.10 11.69 5.66
N TYR A 85 7.45 10.86 6.47
CA TYR A 85 8.07 10.30 7.68
C TYR A 85 9.37 9.53 7.35
N CYS A 86 9.36 8.69 6.31
CA CYS A 86 10.53 7.93 5.91
C CYS A 86 11.69 8.83 5.45
N LEU A 87 11.41 9.93 4.76
CA LEU A 87 12.41 10.92 4.34
C LEU A 87 12.96 11.69 5.55
N GLU A 88 12.08 12.21 6.42
CA GLU A 88 12.45 12.96 7.63
C GLU A 88 13.30 12.14 8.60
N LYS A 89 13.06 10.83 8.68
CA LYS A 89 13.83 9.91 9.53
C LYS A 89 15.04 9.28 8.82
N ASN A 90 15.40 9.73 7.62
CA ASN A 90 16.48 9.18 6.80
C ASN A 90 16.34 7.66 6.54
N LEU A 91 15.12 7.14 6.54
CA LEU A 91 14.83 5.74 6.22
C LEU A 91 14.76 5.52 4.71
N LEU A 92 14.35 6.55 3.96
CA LEU A 92 14.31 6.57 2.51
C LEU A 92 15.16 7.72 1.97
N LYS A 93 15.84 7.50 0.83
CA LYS A 93 16.59 8.55 0.12
C LYS A 93 15.65 9.42 -0.72
N GLU A 94 15.96 10.70 -0.84
CA GLU A 94 15.20 11.59 -1.72
C GLU A 94 15.27 11.12 -3.18
N GLY A 95 14.15 11.23 -3.90
CA GLY A 95 14.00 10.71 -5.26
C GLY A 95 13.76 9.20 -5.37
N PHE A 96 13.90 8.43 -4.28
CA PHE A 96 13.59 7.00 -4.27
C PHE A 96 12.17 6.73 -3.76
N ARG A 97 11.65 5.56 -4.12
CA ARG A 97 10.44 4.94 -3.58
C ARG A 97 10.82 3.72 -2.74
N GLU A 98 9.94 3.28 -1.86
CA GLU A 98 10.09 1.99 -1.19
C GLU A 98 10.16 0.84 -2.21
N SER A 99 10.97 -0.17 -1.92
CA SER A 99 11.06 -1.40 -2.72
C SER A 99 9.83 -2.30 -2.49
N GLY A 100 9.28 -2.27 -1.27
CA GLY A 100 8.10 -3.01 -0.88
C GLY A 100 7.90 -3.06 0.63
N PHE A 101 6.93 -3.87 1.04
CA PHE A 101 6.54 -4.10 2.42
C PHE A 101 6.82 -5.55 2.82
N ILE A 102 7.34 -5.72 4.03
CA ILE A 102 7.80 -7.00 4.56
C ILE A 102 6.76 -7.56 5.53
N ILE A 103 6.43 -8.84 5.37
CA ILE A 103 5.60 -9.59 6.31
C ILE A 103 6.47 -10.60 7.03
N GLU A 104 6.79 -10.31 8.29
CA GLU A 104 7.53 -11.23 9.16
C GLU A 104 6.72 -12.49 9.45
N THR A 105 7.37 -13.64 9.36
CA THR A 105 6.79 -14.96 9.61
C THR A 105 7.72 -15.78 10.50
N LYS A 106 7.37 -17.03 10.79
CA LYS A 106 8.25 -17.97 11.52
C LYS A 106 8.76 -19.01 10.53
N ARG A 107 9.92 -19.60 10.81
CA ARG A 107 10.42 -20.77 10.07
C ARG A 107 9.35 -21.87 10.11
N GLY A 108 9.03 -22.47 8.97
CA GLY A 108 7.95 -23.46 8.84
C GLY A 108 6.53 -22.89 8.76
N GLU A 109 6.35 -21.57 8.74
CA GLU A 109 5.03 -20.93 8.61
C GLU A 109 4.90 -20.03 7.36
N LEU A 110 5.88 -20.03 6.44
CA LEU A 110 5.92 -19.10 5.31
C LEU A 110 4.78 -19.38 4.32
N LYS A 111 4.55 -20.65 3.96
CA LYS A 111 3.43 -21.10 3.13
C LYS A 111 2.09 -20.76 3.77
N LYS A 112 1.94 -21.05 5.07
CA LYS A 112 0.72 -20.70 5.80
C LYS A 112 0.46 -19.19 5.73
N LYS A 113 1.48 -18.36 5.98
CA LYS A 113 1.33 -16.90 5.94
C LYS A 113 1.00 -16.40 4.54
N PHE A 114 1.65 -16.95 3.52
CA PHE A 114 1.36 -16.63 2.13
C PHE A 114 -0.10 -16.93 1.77
N HIS A 115 -0.64 -18.06 2.24
CA HIS A 115 -2.05 -18.40 2.04
C HIS A 115 -2.99 -17.43 2.77
N GLU A 116 -2.68 -17.07 4.03
CA GLU A 116 -3.43 -16.08 4.80
C GLU A 116 -3.44 -14.71 4.11
N PHE A 117 -2.30 -14.30 3.55
CA PHE A 117 -2.15 -13.06 2.81
C PHE A 117 -3.00 -13.03 1.54
N LEU A 118 -2.93 -14.08 0.71
CA LEU A 118 -3.75 -14.14 -0.51
C LEU A 118 -5.24 -14.15 -0.17
N LYS A 119 -5.66 -14.91 0.84
CA LYS A 119 -7.05 -14.92 1.31
C LYS A 119 -7.51 -13.57 1.83
N PHE A 120 -6.64 -12.87 2.59
CA PHE A 120 -6.93 -11.51 3.04
C PHE A 120 -7.19 -10.58 1.86
N TYR A 121 -6.30 -10.56 0.86
CA TYR A 121 -6.49 -9.68 -0.29
C TYR A 121 -7.65 -10.11 -1.21
N LYS A 122 -7.95 -11.40 -1.31
CA LYS A 122 -9.19 -11.90 -1.96
C LYS A 122 -10.46 -11.40 -1.27
N GLY A 123 -10.46 -11.25 0.04
CA GLY A 123 -11.57 -10.62 0.76
C GLY A 123 -11.66 -9.09 0.59
N ASN A 124 -10.65 -8.46 -0.05
CA ASN A 124 -10.50 -7.02 -0.14
C ASN A 124 -10.29 -6.59 -1.61
N ILE A 125 -9.08 -6.13 -1.97
CA ILE A 125 -8.79 -5.49 -3.26
C ILE A 125 -8.69 -6.47 -4.43
N LEU A 126 -8.57 -7.77 -4.17
CA LEU A 126 -8.55 -8.85 -5.17
C LEU A 126 -9.88 -9.62 -5.20
N LYS A 127 -10.99 -9.01 -4.78
CA LYS A 127 -12.31 -9.66 -4.69
C LYS A 127 -12.78 -10.31 -5.99
N ASP A 128 -12.44 -9.72 -7.13
CA ASP A 128 -12.84 -10.18 -8.45
C ASP A 128 -11.74 -11.01 -9.15
N SER A 129 -10.51 -11.02 -8.60
CA SER A 129 -9.37 -11.75 -9.17
C SER A 129 -9.39 -13.23 -8.78
N ASN A 130 -8.87 -14.10 -9.66
CA ASN A 130 -8.64 -15.50 -9.32
C ASN A 130 -7.30 -15.66 -8.58
N ILE A 131 -7.33 -15.70 -7.24
CA ILE A 131 -6.10 -15.83 -6.43
C ILE A 131 -5.40 -17.19 -6.54
N ASP A 132 -6.00 -18.19 -7.20
CA ASP A 132 -5.27 -19.43 -7.53
C ASP A 132 -4.38 -19.24 -8.76
N LYS A 133 -4.70 -18.29 -9.64
CA LYS A 133 -4.03 -18.07 -10.93
C LYS A 133 -3.62 -16.59 -11.08
N PRO A 134 -2.38 -16.25 -10.70
CA PRO A 134 -1.85 -14.92 -10.91
C PRO A 134 -1.86 -14.49 -12.37
N ASP A 135 -1.93 -13.18 -12.62
CA ASP A 135 -1.86 -12.61 -13.97
C ASP A 135 -0.46 -12.80 -14.59
N LYS A 136 0.57 -12.80 -13.75
CA LYS A 136 1.95 -13.11 -14.15
C LYS A 136 2.69 -13.81 -13.00
N MET A 137 3.57 -14.73 -13.37
CA MET A 137 4.52 -15.38 -12.47
C MET A 137 5.90 -15.40 -13.13
N VAL A 138 6.93 -15.06 -12.37
CA VAL A 138 8.34 -15.10 -12.80
C VAL A 138 9.14 -15.81 -11.72
N ILE A 139 10.02 -16.72 -12.13
CA ILE A 139 10.93 -17.40 -11.22
C ILE A 139 12.35 -17.19 -11.72
N SER A 140 13.22 -16.74 -10.83
CA SER A 140 14.65 -16.60 -11.08
C SER A 140 15.41 -16.88 -9.79
N ASP A 141 16.40 -17.77 -9.85
CA ASP A 141 17.35 -18.00 -8.74
C ASP A 141 16.68 -18.29 -7.39
N GLY A 142 15.64 -19.13 -7.41
CA GLY A 142 14.89 -19.52 -6.21
C GLY A 142 13.94 -18.44 -5.67
N VAL A 143 13.72 -17.36 -6.43
CA VAL A 143 12.76 -16.29 -6.11
C VAL A 143 11.58 -16.37 -7.06
N LEU A 144 10.38 -16.49 -6.49
CA LEU A 144 9.10 -16.43 -7.19
C LEU A 144 8.47 -15.04 -7.01
N ASP A 145 8.35 -14.32 -8.11
CA ASP A 145 7.57 -13.09 -8.23
C ASP A 145 6.18 -13.39 -8.81
N ILE A 146 5.15 -12.92 -8.12
CA ILE A 146 3.74 -13.14 -8.41
C ILE A 146 3.07 -11.78 -8.59
N TYR A 147 2.28 -11.62 -9.64
CA TYR A 147 1.58 -10.37 -9.91
C TYR A 147 0.08 -10.62 -10.04
N TYR A 148 -0.70 -9.80 -9.34
CA TYR A 148 -2.13 -9.68 -9.57
C TYR A 148 -2.47 -8.25 -9.97
N ASP A 149 -3.14 -8.12 -11.10
CA ASP A 149 -3.73 -6.87 -11.56
C ASP A 149 -5.10 -6.71 -10.88
N PHE A 150 -5.40 -5.49 -10.42
CA PHE A 150 -6.69 -5.16 -9.84
C PHE A 150 -7.06 -3.70 -10.08
N GLU A 151 -8.33 -3.39 -9.89
CA GLU A 151 -8.85 -2.03 -10.00
C GLU A 151 -9.43 -1.60 -8.65
N ALA A 152 -9.08 -0.38 -8.22
CA ALA A 152 -9.66 0.24 -7.04
C ALA A 152 -10.11 1.66 -7.40
N GLU A 153 -11.40 1.97 -7.18
CA GLU A 153 -12.01 3.24 -7.55
C GLU A 153 -11.80 3.64 -9.03
N GLY A 154 -11.77 2.67 -9.96
CA GLY A 154 -11.52 2.93 -11.37
C GLY A 154 -10.05 3.24 -11.71
N ILE A 155 -9.11 2.94 -10.81
CA ILE A 155 -7.68 3.14 -11.01
C ILE A 155 -7.00 1.76 -11.04
N PRO A 156 -6.18 1.46 -12.06
CA PRO A 156 -5.48 0.19 -12.16
C PRO A 156 -4.26 0.15 -11.22
N PHE A 157 -4.14 -0.97 -10.52
CA PHE A 157 -3.03 -1.30 -9.64
C PHE A 157 -2.51 -2.70 -9.92
N VAL A 158 -1.28 -2.93 -9.48
CA VAL A 158 -0.66 -4.24 -9.44
C VAL A 158 -0.17 -4.51 -8.02
N ILE A 159 -0.49 -5.67 -7.48
CA ILE A 159 0.19 -6.22 -6.30
C ILE A 159 1.25 -7.21 -6.77
N GLN A 160 2.51 -6.89 -6.51
CA GLN A 160 3.63 -7.81 -6.67
C GLN A 160 3.88 -8.49 -5.33
N ILE A 161 4.07 -9.81 -5.32
CA ILE A 161 4.44 -10.60 -4.15
C ILE A 161 5.71 -11.37 -4.51
N THR A 162 6.73 -11.25 -3.68
CA THR A 162 8.03 -11.91 -3.86
C THR A 162 8.24 -12.90 -2.72
N ILE A 163 8.33 -14.18 -3.05
CA ILE A 163 8.52 -15.28 -2.09
C ILE A 163 9.62 -16.21 -2.58
N TYR A 164 10.36 -16.82 -1.67
CA TYR A 164 11.38 -17.79 -2.05
C TYR A 164 10.82 -19.20 -2.19
N THR A 165 11.36 -19.95 -3.15
CA THR A 165 10.96 -21.32 -3.48
C THR A 165 12.14 -22.26 -3.36
N VAL A 166 11.85 -23.55 -3.14
CA VAL A 166 12.88 -24.60 -3.13
C VAL A 166 13.42 -24.87 -4.54
N GLU A 167 12.62 -24.55 -5.54
CA GLU A 167 12.92 -24.76 -6.96
C GLU A 167 13.50 -23.49 -7.56
N ASP A 168 14.66 -23.60 -8.21
CA ASP A 168 15.28 -22.49 -8.95
C ASP A 168 14.55 -22.21 -10.28
N TYR A 169 13.81 -23.19 -10.80
CA TYR A 169 13.03 -23.09 -12.03
C TYR A 169 11.91 -24.15 -12.07
N PHE A 170 10.70 -23.76 -12.45
CA PHE A 170 9.64 -24.68 -12.89
C PHE A 170 8.73 -24.03 -13.94
N ASP A 171 8.07 -24.85 -14.76
CA ASP A 171 7.12 -24.35 -15.77
C ASP A 171 5.87 -23.78 -15.10
N THR A 172 5.83 -22.46 -14.95
CA THR A 172 4.70 -21.74 -14.36
C THR A 172 3.39 -21.93 -15.13
N LYS A 173 3.43 -22.33 -16.41
CA LYS A 173 2.21 -22.62 -17.20
C LYS A 173 1.57 -23.95 -16.82
N SER A 174 2.36 -24.88 -16.28
CA SER A 174 1.87 -26.19 -15.83
C SER A 174 1.18 -26.14 -14.46
N LEU A 175 1.39 -25.05 -13.72
CA LEU A 175 0.88 -24.87 -12.37
C LEU A 175 -0.65 -24.70 -12.39
N LYS A 176 -1.37 -25.54 -11.61
CA LYS A 176 -2.83 -25.46 -11.50
C LYS A 176 -3.27 -24.35 -10.55
N SER A 177 -2.60 -24.24 -9.41
CA SER A 177 -2.80 -23.20 -8.41
C SER A 177 -1.47 -22.73 -7.82
N ILE A 178 -1.37 -21.44 -7.49
CA ILE A 178 -0.24 -20.85 -6.76
C ILE A 178 -0.01 -21.50 -5.38
N PHE A 179 -1.04 -22.14 -4.81
CA PHE A 179 -0.93 -22.87 -3.54
C PHE A 179 -0.19 -24.21 -3.66
N ASP A 180 0.00 -24.70 -4.89
CA ASP A 180 0.73 -25.94 -5.17
C ASP A 180 2.26 -25.71 -5.18
N VAL A 181 2.72 -24.45 -5.19
CA VAL A 181 4.15 -24.13 -5.18
C VAL A 181 4.82 -24.62 -3.91
N ASN A 182 6.03 -25.16 -4.08
CA ASN A 182 6.90 -25.58 -2.99
C ASN A 182 7.74 -24.40 -2.48
N ILE A 183 7.15 -23.67 -1.53
CA ILE A 183 7.80 -22.54 -0.83
C ILE A 183 8.90 -23.08 0.09
N ASP A 184 10.05 -22.40 0.11
CA ASP A 184 11.15 -22.80 1.01
C ASP A 184 10.87 -22.38 2.46
N GLU A 185 10.39 -23.35 3.23
CA GLU A 185 10.09 -23.21 4.66
C GLU A 185 11.32 -23.23 5.57
N ASN A 186 12.50 -23.63 5.05
CA ASN A 186 13.67 -24.03 5.84
C ASN A 186 14.92 -23.19 5.56
N MET A 187 14.78 -22.04 4.89
CA MET A 187 15.89 -21.15 4.55
C MET A 187 16.91 -20.96 5.68
N LYS A 188 18.19 -21.23 5.34
CA LYS A 188 19.34 -21.23 6.25
C LYS A 188 19.85 -19.83 6.60
N THR A 189 19.62 -18.87 5.71
CA THR A 189 19.97 -17.44 5.83
C THR A 189 18.70 -16.59 5.77
N PRO A 190 18.66 -15.44 6.46
CA PRO A 190 17.91 -15.41 7.71
C PRO A 190 16.74 -14.48 7.53
N THR A 191 15.66 -14.89 6.89
CA THR A 191 14.39 -14.27 7.24
C THR A 191 13.18 -14.97 6.64
N PRO A 192 12.32 -15.57 7.48
CA PRO A 192 11.02 -16.04 7.05
C PRO A 192 10.14 -14.79 6.79
N TYR A 193 10.26 -14.17 5.63
CA TYR A 193 9.32 -13.16 5.17
C TYR A 193 9.05 -13.32 3.68
N PHE A 194 8.01 -12.64 3.22
CA PHE A 194 7.86 -12.31 1.80
C PHE A 194 7.63 -10.80 1.69
N THR A 195 7.95 -10.27 0.53
CA THR A 195 7.83 -8.84 0.21
C THR A 195 6.60 -8.65 -0.67
N PHE A 196 5.89 -7.53 -0.53
CA PHE A 196 4.90 -7.13 -1.51
C PHE A 196 4.96 -5.63 -1.82
N ALA A 197 4.57 -5.26 -3.03
CA ALA A 197 4.46 -3.86 -3.43
C ALA A 197 3.14 -3.63 -4.15
N ILE A 198 2.49 -2.49 -3.86
CA ILE A 198 1.30 -2.04 -4.58
C ILE A 198 1.71 -0.88 -5.46
N ARG A 199 1.55 -1.04 -6.77
CA ARG A 199 2.00 -0.06 -7.76
C ARG A 199 0.81 0.43 -8.56
N MET A 200 0.69 1.75 -8.70
CA MET A 200 -0.21 2.36 -9.70
C MET A 200 0.42 2.19 -11.08
N GLY A 201 -0.35 1.71 -12.07
CA GLY A 201 0.15 1.62 -13.45
C GLY A 201 -0.50 0.52 -14.28
N THR A 202 -0.03 0.40 -15.53
CA THR A 202 -0.56 -0.59 -16.48
C THR A 202 -0.19 -2.01 -16.08
N THR A 203 -1.19 -2.90 -16.17
CA THR A 203 -1.17 -4.37 -16.10
C THR A 203 0.21 -5.02 -16.20
N SER A 204 0.45 -6.03 -15.34
CA SER A 204 1.66 -6.86 -15.21
C SER A 204 2.37 -7.24 -16.53
N ASN A 205 1.64 -7.36 -17.64
CA ASN A 205 2.15 -7.56 -18.99
C ASN A 205 3.07 -6.44 -19.54
N LYS A 206 3.12 -5.26 -18.91
CA LYS A 206 3.96 -4.11 -19.31
C LYS A 206 5.06 -3.75 -18.30
N ILE A 207 5.14 -4.47 -17.19
CA ILE A 207 6.19 -4.27 -16.19
C ILE A 207 7.41 -5.09 -16.64
N LEU A 208 8.36 -4.40 -17.27
CA LEU A 208 9.71 -4.86 -17.67
C LEU A 208 10.74 -4.31 -16.67
#